data_AF-A0A0R1JVP3-F1
#
_entry.id   AF-A0A0R1JVP3-F1
#
_cell.length_a   1.000
_cell.length_b   1.000
_cell.length_c   1.000
_cell.angle_alpha   90.00
_cell.angle_beta   90.00
_cell.angle_gamma   90.00
#
_symmetry.space_group_name_H-M   'P 1'
#
loop_
_entity.id
_entity.type
_entity.pdbx_description
1 polymer ?
#
loop_
_entity_poly.entity_id
_entity_poly.type
_entity_poly.pdbx_seq_one_letter_code
_entity_poly.pdbx_strand_id
1 'polypeptide(L)'
;MNKLTKIVTVAIAAATIGATGTSFLPVTATTKTDISATQTSTQKLLAQLKTANAEVIKLDDQITAKNTAITDTTTEIASTQTKITGLKASVAKSKKELAARTNTMREQLKSLQKKAGDSVTGNAYVDFLLKAKNLSDALGRVKTVNGLSKANAEAVKEIKDTKIQLGKQKKTLEATKAKQVAAKNTLVADKAKLVKLKSTAKAKQTALNKKINANKSKLKALQATFAKQQAAAKAAKLTKTSTTTSGNHKNHTGEGNTYPWGQCTWYVKQVAPWVGNYWGNGTQWSSSAAAEGFTVNHTPAVGAVVVFHGGQSVGSWTADPTYGHVAYVTAVNGNSITIQQGGMGFSSPAGPNTETIGNASSYDYIHK
;
A
#
# COMPACT_ATOMS: atom_id res chain seq x y z
N MET A 1 9.93 15.00 -1.83
CA MET A 1 9.47 14.40 -0.56
C MET A 1 7.96 14.16 -0.64
N ASN A 2 7.50 13.03 -1.18
CA ASN A 2 6.07 12.69 -1.19
C ASN A 2 5.78 11.61 -0.15
N LYS A 3 5.41 12.08 1.06
CA LYS A 3 4.72 11.26 2.06
C LYS A 3 3.35 10.92 1.49
N LEU A 4 3.07 9.69 1.05
CA LEU A 4 1.72 9.11 0.97
C LEU A 4 1.73 7.73 0.30
N THR A 5 2.15 6.70 1.03
CA THR A 5 1.52 5.38 0.89
C THR A 5 1.84 4.56 2.14
N LYS A 6 1.04 4.76 3.19
CA LYS A 6 0.94 3.75 4.25
C LYS A 6 0.35 2.50 3.59
N ILE A 7 1.21 1.56 3.23
CA ILE A 7 0.82 0.24 2.75
C ILE A 7 0.04 -0.41 3.91
N VAL A 8 -1.27 -0.52 3.76
CA VAL A 8 -2.11 -1.26 4.70
C VAL A 8 -1.90 -2.74 4.40
N THR A 9 -0.90 -3.32 5.06
CA THR A 9 -0.67 -4.76 5.05
C THR A 9 -1.78 -5.40 5.89
N VAL A 10 -2.88 -5.81 5.26
CA VAL A 10 -3.92 -6.59 5.93
C VAL A 10 -3.43 -8.03 6.01
N ALA A 11 -2.85 -8.41 7.15
CA ALA A 11 -2.61 -9.80 7.49
C ALA A 11 -3.95 -10.52 7.59
N ILE A 12 -4.22 -11.44 6.67
CA ILE A 12 -5.32 -12.38 6.78
C ILE A 12 -4.74 -13.59 7.50
N ALA A 13 -5.05 -13.72 8.79
CA ALA A 13 -4.74 -14.93 9.54
C ALA A 13 -5.40 -16.11 8.82
N ALA A 14 -4.58 -16.97 8.21
CA ALA A 14 -5.03 -18.22 7.64
C ALA A 14 -5.48 -19.12 8.80
N ALA A 15 -6.79 -19.09 9.08
CA ALA A 15 -7.40 -20.13 9.90
C ALA A 15 -7.37 -21.42 9.08
N THR A 16 -6.29 -22.19 9.22
CA THR A 16 -6.21 -23.57 8.77
C THR A 16 -7.21 -24.35 9.60
N ILE A 17 -8.36 -24.67 9.01
CA ILE A 17 -9.33 -25.60 9.62
C ILE A 17 -8.71 -26.99 9.50
N GLY A 18 -7.95 -27.37 10.53
CA GLY A 18 -7.32 -28.68 10.64
C GLY A 18 -8.35 -29.78 10.51
N ALA A 19 -8.20 -30.61 9.47
CA ALA A 19 -8.89 -31.88 9.36
C ALA A 19 -8.02 -32.94 10.04
N THR A 20 -8.06 -33.01 11.37
CA THR A 20 -7.53 -34.18 12.08
C THR A 20 -8.66 -35.18 12.24
N GLY A 21 -8.44 -36.37 11.68
CA GLY A 21 -9.46 -37.40 11.51
C GLY A 21 -10.08 -37.88 12.82
N THR A 22 -11.39 -38.09 12.77
CA THR A 22 -12.13 -39.28 13.22
C THR A 22 -13.62 -38.96 13.09
N SER A 23 -14.34 -39.71 12.23
CA SER A 23 -15.81 -39.72 12.06
C SER A 23 -16.49 -38.34 11.89
N PHE A 24 -16.64 -37.91 10.63
CA PHE A 24 -17.41 -36.71 10.27
C PHE A 24 -18.91 -36.88 10.60
N LEU A 25 -19.41 -36.10 11.57
CA LEU A 25 -20.77 -35.57 11.46
C LEU A 25 -20.74 -34.41 10.45
N PRO A 26 -21.80 -34.18 9.67
CA PRO A 26 -21.82 -33.07 8.73
C PRO A 26 -21.96 -31.77 9.53
N VAL A 27 -20.83 -31.16 9.88
CA VAL A 27 -20.79 -29.70 9.82
C VAL A 27 -21.15 -29.39 8.38
N THR A 28 -22.25 -28.68 8.13
CA THR A 28 -22.77 -28.48 6.77
C THR A 28 -21.61 -28.14 5.83
N ALA A 29 -21.32 -29.02 4.86
CA ALA A 29 -20.18 -28.87 3.95
C ALA A 29 -20.14 -27.47 3.29
N THR A 30 -21.31 -26.83 3.22
CA THR A 30 -21.55 -25.45 2.78
C THR A 30 -20.78 -24.40 3.58
N THR A 31 -20.74 -24.42 4.92
CA THR A 31 -20.04 -23.36 5.70
C THR A 31 -18.52 -23.41 5.52
N LYS A 32 -17.92 -24.60 5.45
CA LYS A 32 -16.49 -24.77 5.12
C LYS A 32 -16.20 -24.31 3.69
N THR A 33 -17.10 -24.62 2.75
CA THR A 33 -16.99 -24.18 1.36
C THR A 33 -17.09 -22.66 1.24
N ASP A 34 -18.00 -22.02 1.98
CA ASP A 34 -18.20 -20.56 2.00
C ASP A 34 -17.00 -19.82 2.60
N ILE A 35 -16.35 -20.37 3.62
CA ILE A 35 -15.11 -19.85 4.19
C ILE A 35 -14.01 -19.86 3.13
N SER A 36 -13.75 -21.01 2.50
CA SER A 36 -12.74 -21.15 1.45
C SER A 36 -13.03 -20.23 0.25
N ALA A 37 -14.29 -20.15 -0.20
CA ALA A 37 -14.68 -19.25 -1.29
C ALA A 37 -14.46 -17.77 -0.92
N THR A 38 -14.76 -17.38 0.32
CA THR A 38 -14.53 -16.01 0.82
C THR A 38 -13.04 -15.70 0.92
N GLN A 39 -12.20 -16.65 1.33
CA GLN A 39 -10.73 -16.51 1.34
C GLN A 39 -10.19 -16.31 -0.09
N THR A 40 -10.57 -17.16 -1.05
CA THR A 40 -10.18 -17.05 -2.46
C THR A 40 -10.61 -15.71 -3.07
N SER A 41 -11.86 -15.29 -2.82
CA SER A 41 -12.37 -13.98 -3.25
C SER A 41 -11.52 -12.83 -2.69
N THR A 42 -11.10 -12.92 -1.42
CA THR A 42 -10.27 -11.91 -0.79
C THR A 42 -8.86 -11.85 -1.38
N GLN A 43 -8.24 -13.00 -1.68
CA GLN A 43 -6.94 -13.06 -2.37
C GLN A 43 -7.02 -12.40 -3.76
N LYS A 44 -8.10 -12.67 -4.52
CA LYS A 44 -8.33 -12.02 -5.82
C LYS A 44 -8.48 -10.50 -5.68
N LEU A 45 -9.22 -10.03 -4.67
CA LEU A 45 -9.37 -8.59 -4.41
C LEU A 45 -8.04 -7.93 -4.00
N LEU A 46 -7.21 -8.60 -3.21
CA LEU A 46 -5.87 -8.12 -2.85
C LEU A 46 -4.95 -8.01 -4.07
N ALA A 47 -4.99 -8.99 -4.98
CA ALA A 47 -4.26 -8.92 -6.24
C ALA A 47 -4.73 -7.72 -7.09
N GLN A 48 -6.05 -7.51 -7.21
CA GLN A 48 -6.60 -6.35 -7.90
C GLN A 48 -6.21 -5.02 -7.25
N LEU A 49 -6.15 -4.97 -5.90
CA LEU A 49 -5.72 -3.79 -5.16
C LEU A 49 -4.24 -3.49 -5.42
N LYS A 50 -3.37 -4.51 -5.46
CA LYS A 50 -1.96 -4.35 -5.83
C LYS A 50 -1.81 -3.74 -7.22
N THR A 51 -2.56 -4.25 -8.21
CA THR A 51 -2.55 -3.70 -9.57
C THR A 51 -3.06 -2.26 -9.62
N ALA A 52 -4.15 -1.95 -8.92
CA ALA A 52 -4.69 -0.60 -8.85
C ALA A 52 -3.71 0.39 -8.18
N ASN A 53 -2.98 -0.05 -7.14
CA ASN A 53 -1.94 0.76 -6.50
C ASN A 53 -0.79 1.05 -7.46
N ALA A 54 -0.31 0.04 -8.20
CA ALA A 54 0.74 0.22 -9.20
C ALA A 54 0.31 1.19 -10.33
N GLU A 55 -0.96 1.11 -10.75
CA GLU A 55 -1.53 2.03 -11.73
C GLU A 55 -1.56 3.48 -11.22
N VAL A 56 -1.96 3.71 -9.96
CA VAL A 56 -1.93 5.04 -9.33
C VAL A 56 -0.51 5.62 -9.28
N ILE A 57 0.49 4.81 -8.94
CA ILE A 57 1.90 5.22 -8.89
C ILE A 57 2.37 5.63 -10.30
N LYS A 58 2.15 4.77 -11.29
CA LYS A 58 2.51 5.05 -12.69
C LYS A 58 1.88 6.34 -13.21
N LEU A 59 0.60 6.58 -12.89
CA LEU A 59 -0.09 7.82 -13.27
C LEU A 59 0.50 9.05 -12.55
N ASP A 60 0.95 8.91 -11.31
CA ASP A 60 1.61 10.00 -10.57
C ASP A 60 2.97 10.36 -11.17
N ASP A 61 3.75 9.35 -11.55
CA ASP A 61 5.04 9.53 -12.24
C ASP A 61 4.85 10.24 -13.58
N GLN A 62 3.85 9.82 -14.37
CA GLN A 62 3.51 10.48 -15.63
C GLN A 62 3.07 11.94 -15.43
N ILE A 63 2.26 12.23 -14.40
CA ILE A 63 1.85 13.60 -14.07
C ILE A 63 3.07 14.44 -13.66
N THR A 64 3.99 13.87 -12.89
CA THR A 64 5.23 14.54 -12.47
C THR A 64 6.11 14.85 -13.67
N ALA A 65 6.32 13.89 -14.58
CA ALA A 65 7.06 14.11 -15.82
C ALA A 65 6.41 15.20 -16.69
N LYS A 66 5.07 15.22 -16.80
CA LYS A 66 4.36 16.29 -17.52
C LYS A 66 4.53 17.66 -16.83
N ASN A 67 4.54 17.74 -15.51
CA ASN A 67 4.81 18.98 -14.78
C ASN A 67 6.21 19.52 -15.06
N THR A 68 7.21 18.65 -15.06
CA THR A 68 8.59 19.01 -15.42
C THR A 68 8.64 19.55 -16.85
N ALA A 69 8.10 18.81 -17.82
CA ALA A 69 8.08 19.25 -19.22
C ALA A 69 7.33 20.60 -19.42
N ILE A 70 6.24 20.84 -18.68
CA ILE A 70 5.53 22.13 -18.71
C ILE A 70 6.41 23.26 -18.16
N THR A 71 7.16 22.99 -17.09
CA THR A 71 8.06 23.96 -16.45
C THR A 71 9.23 24.28 -17.38
N ASP A 72 9.85 23.27 -17.98
CA ASP A 72 10.94 23.42 -18.93
C ASP A 72 10.48 24.22 -20.15
N THR A 73 9.35 23.84 -20.76
CA THR A 73 8.77 24.56 -21.90
C THR A 73 8.42 26.01 -21.53
N THR A 74 7.97 26.27 -20.30
CA THR A 74 7.69 27.63 -19.83
C THR A 74 8.97 28.47 -19.75
N THR A 75 10.05 27.86 -19.26
CA THR A 75 11.38 28.49 -19.18
C THR A 75 11.93 28.78 -20.57
N GLU A 76 11.79 27.84 -21.51
CA GLU A 76 12.18 28.05 -22.90
C GLU A 76 11.39 29.18 -23.57
N ILE A 77 10.07 29.26 -23.34
CA ILE A 77 9.22 30.35 -23.85
C ILE A 77 9.72 31.70 -23.31
N ALA A 78 10.06 31.78 -22.02
CA ALA A 78 10.59 32.99 -21.41
C ALA A 78 11.94 33.39 -22.04
N SER A 79 12.86 32.43 -22.20
CA SER A 79 14.15 32.64 -22.87
C SER A 79 13.99 33.13 -24.32
N THR A 80 13.11 32.48 -25.09
CA THR A 80 12.77 32.90 -26.46
C THR A 80 12.19 34.32 -26.49
N GLN A 81 11.31 34.67 -25.54
CA GLN A 81 10.75 36.01 -25.42
C GLN A 81 11.82 37.06 -25.11
N THR A 82 12.79 36.76 -24.24
CA THR A 82 13.93 37.63 -23.97
C THR A 82 14.76 37.86 -25.23
N LYS A 83 15.06 36.81 -26.00
CA LYS A 83 15.78 36.92 -27.28
C LYS A 83 15.02 37.78 -28.30
N ILE A 84 13.71 37.60 -28.44
CA ILE A 84 12.85 38.43 -29.31
C ILE A 84 12.93 39.91 -28.90
N THR A 85 12.89 40.18 -27.60
CA THR A 85 12.97 41.54 -27.05
C THR A 85 14.33 42.17 -27.34
N GLY A 86 15.42 41.42 -27.13
CA GLY A 86 16.78 41.84 -27.48
C GLY A 86 16.94 42.15 -28.97
N LEU A 87 16.44 41.27 -29.86
CA LEU A 87 16.46 41.51 -31.31
C LEU A 87 15.66 42.75 -31.70
N LYS A 88 14.50 42.98 -31.07
CA LYS A 88 13.69 44.19 -31.31
C LYS A 88 14.49 45.46 -30.95
N ALA A 89 15.23 45.43 -29.85
CA ALA A 89 16.11 46.54 -29.45
C ALA A 89 17.28 46.73 -30.44
N SER A 90 17.94 45.64 -30.86
CA SER A 90 19.02 45.70 -31.87
C SER A 90 18.52 46.25 -33.21
N VAL A 91 17.35 45.84 -33.69
CA VAL A 91 16.73 46.38 -34.91
C VAL A 91 16.45 47.89 -34.77
N ALA A 92 16.00 48.34 -33.60
CA ALA A 92 15.80 49.77 -33.33
C ALA A 92 17.12 50.55 -33.33
N LYS A 93 18.19 49.99 -32.72
CA LYS A 93 19.54 50.58 -32.73
C LYS A 93 20.10 50.67 -34.15
N SER A 94 20.02 49.59 -34.94
CA SER A 94 20.44 49.59 -36.36
C SER A 94 19.64 50.59 -37.18
N LYS A 95 18.34 50.81 -36.89
CA LYS A 95 17.54 51.85 -37.56
C LYS A 95 18.02 53.26 -37.24
N LYS A 96 18.38 53.54 -35.97
CA LYS A 96 18.96 54.83 -35.55
C LYS A 96 20.33 55.06 -36.19
N GLU A 97 21.21 54.06 -36.14
CA GLU A 97 22.55 54.12 -36.74
C GLU A 97 22.49 54.37 -38.25
N LEU A 98 21.59 53.67 -38.94
CA LEU A 98 21.37 53.86 -40.38
C LEU A 98 20.97 55.31 -40.68
N ALA A 99 20.06 55.90 -39.89
CA ALA A 99 19.65 57.29 -40.06
C ALA A 99 20.78 58.28 -39.77
N ALA A 100 21.56 58.06 -38.71
CA ALA A 100 22.70 58.90 -38.37
C ALA A 100 23.76 58.90 -39.48
N ARG A 101 24.20 57.72 -39.95
CA ARG A 101 25.16 57.60 -41.06
C ARG A 101 24.64 58.19 -42.37
N THR A 102 23.34 58.05 -42.63
CA THR A 102 22.69 58.70 -43.79
C THR A 102 22.83 60.21 -43.72
N ASN A 103 22.57 60.80 -42.55
CA ASN A 103 22.65 62.25 -42.37
C ASN A 103 24.10 62.73 -42.49
N THR A 104 25.06 62.05 -41.86
CA THR A 104 26.49 62.37 -42.00
C THR A 104 26.94 62.33 -43.46
N MET A 105 26.56 61.29 -44.20
CA MET A 105 26.90 61.17 -45.63
C MET A 105 26.28 62.31 -46.47
N ARG A 106 25.05 62.72 -46.16
CA ARG A 106 24.40 63.86 -46.83
C ARG A 106 25.14 65.17 -46.57
N GLU A 107 25.56 65.43 -45.32
CA GLU A 107 26.31 66.64 -44.99
C GLU A 107 27.70 66.64 -45.65
N GLN A 108 28.37 65.48 -45.74
CA GLN A 108 29.61 65.33 -46.50
C GLN A 108 29.42 65.66 -47.99
N LEU A 109 28.35 65.15 -48.62
CA LEU A 109 28.02 65.46 -50.02
C LEU A 109 27.72 66.95 -50.23
N LYS A 110 26.95 67.59 -49.34
CA LYS A 110 26.70 69.04 -49.39
C LYS A 110 27.98 69.85 -49.26
N SER A 111 28.89 69.46 -48.36
CA SER A 111 30.18 70.14 -48.20
C SER A 111 31.04 69.99 -49.46
N LEU A 112 31.04 68.82 -50.10
CA LEU A 112 31.73 68.61 -51.37
C LEU A 112 31.12 69.46 -52.49
N GLN A 113 29.79 69.57 -52.56
CA GLN A 113 29.11 70.47 -53.50
C GLN A 113 29.57 71.92 -53.35
N LYS A 114 29.62 72.43 -52.11
CA LYS A 114 30.08 73.79 -51.81
C LYS A 114 31.53 74.03 -52.21
N LYS A 115 32.41 73.03 -52.01
CA LYS A 115 33.83 73.09 -52.42
C LYS A 115 34.02 72.99 -53.94
N ALA A 116 33.15 72.26 -54.63
CA ALA A 116 33.19 72.09 -56.09
C ALA A 116 32.52 73.23 -56.87
N GLY A 117 32.13 74.32 -56.18
CA GLY A 117 31.33 75.44 -56.68
C GLY A 117 31.89 76.25 -57.84
N ASP A 118 33.11 75.99 -58.32
CA ASP A 118 33.75 76.71 -59.43
C ASP A 118 33.82 75.91 -60.75
N SER A 119 33.10 74.78 -60.89
CA SER A 119 33.10 73.99 -62.13
C SER A 119 31.69 73.57 -62.58
N VAL A 120 31.31 74.04 -63.78
CA VAL A 120 29.97 73.93 -64.40
C VAL A 120 29.47 72.48 -64.53
N THR A 121 30.37 71.49 -64.62
CA THR A 121 30.03 70.06 -64.77
C THR A 121 29.93 69.29 -63.44
N GLY A 122 30.42 69.84 -62.32
CA GLY A 122 30.41 69.17 -61.02
C GLY A 122 29.08 69.24 -60.26
N ASN A 123 28.25 70.25 -60.56
CA ASN A 123 27.04 70.55 -59.78
C ASN A 123 25.88 69.58 -60.06
N ALA A 124 25.77 69.06 -61.29
CA ALA A 124 24.68 68.17 -61.71
C ALA A 124 24.76 66.77 -61.04
N TYR A 125 25.97 66.22 -60.89
CA TYR A 125 26.16 64.93 -60.24
C TYR A 125 25.84 64.98 -58.76
N VAL A 126 26.26 66.04 -58.06
CA VAL A 126 26.01 66.18 -56.62
C VAL A 126 24.53 66.48 -56.35
N ASP A 127 23.86 67.27 -57.19
CA ASP A 127 22.41 67.51 -57.12
C ASP A 127 21.59 66.22 -57.37
N PHE A 128 21.99 65.39 -58.33
CA PHE A 128 21.38 64.09 -58.59
C PHE A 128 21.46 63.14 -57.37
N LEU A 129 22.61 63.13 -56.68
CA LEU A 129 22.82 62.34 -55.46
C LEU A 129 22.02 62.89 -54.27
N LEU A 130 21.93 64.22 -54.13
CA LEU A 130 21.23 64.88 -53.02
C LEU A 130 19.70 64.81 -53.14
N LYS A 131 19.16 64.71 -54.36
CA LYS A 131 17.73 64.48 -54.63
C LYS A 131 17.26 63.04 -54.37
N ALA A 132 18.10 62.18 -53.80
CA ALA A 132 17.71 60.83 -53.44
C ALA A 132 16.64 60.83 -52.33
N LYS A 133 15.55 60.08 -52.55
CA LYS A 133 14.39 60.03 -51.64
C LYS A 133 14.72 59.30 -50.33
N ASN A 134 15.71 58.41 -50.34
CA ASN A 134 16.21 57.69 -49.18
C ASN A 134 17.62 57.15 -49.46
N LEU A 135 18.27 56.59 -48.44
CA LEU A 135 19.64 56.10 -48.54
C LEU A 135 19.82 54.93 -49.53
N SER A 136 18.82 54.08 -49.75
CA SER A 136 18.94 53.01 -50.75
C SER A 136 18.93 53.57 -52.18
N ASP A 137 18.13 54.61 -52.41
CA ASP A 137 18.14 55.41 -53.65
C ASP A 137 19.46 56.21 -53.78
N ALA A 138 19.94 56.82 -52.69
CA ALA A 138 21.21 57.56 -52.66
C ALA A 138 22.42 56.66 -52.94
N LEU A 139 22.50 55.49 -52.31
CA LEU A 139 23.55 54.50 -52.56
C LEU A 139 23.47 53.90 -53.96
N GLY A 140 22.25 53.68 -54.48
CA GLY A 140 22.05 53.26 -55.86
C GLY A 140 22.63 54.27 -56.84
N ARG A 141 22.30 55.56 -56.64
CA ARG A 141 22.80 56.69 -57.43
C ARG A 141 24.30 56.92 -57.28
N VAL A 142 24.83 56.76 -56.08
CA VAL A 142 26.27 56.79 -55.79
C VAL A 142 26.99 55.65 -56.51
N LYS A 143 26.43 54.44 -56.57
CA LYS A 143 27.03 53.35 -57.34
C LYS A 143 27.01 53.66 -58.85
N THR A 144 26.08 54.49 -59.30
CA THR A 144 25.99 54.96 -60.70
C THR A 144 26.95 56.12 -61.00
N VAL A 145 27.43 56.83 -59.97
CA VAL A 145 28.33 57.98 -60.08
C VAL A 145 29.60 57.69 -59.28
N ASN A 146 30.69 57.31 -59.96
CA ASN A 146 31.98 56.80 -59.46
C ASN A 146 32.73 57.60 -58.34
N GLY A 147 32.11 58.55 -57.65
CA GLY A 147 32.75 59.56 -56.80
C GLY A 147 32.52 59.48 -55.29
N LEU A 148 31.97 58.41 -54.70
CA LEU A 148 31.84 58.30 -53.23
C LEU A 148 32.88 57.34 -52.64
N SER A 149 33.42 57.71 -51.47
CA SER A 149 34.23 56.83 -50.59
C SER A 149 33.56 55.47 -50.41
N LYS A 150 34.18 54.44 -51.03
CA LYS A 150 33.76 53.03 -51.01
C LYS A 150 33.44 52.53 -49.59
N ALA A 151 34.25 52.93 -48.60
CA ALA A 151 34.09 52.54 -47.20
C ALA A 151 32.76 52.98 -46.58
N ASN A 152 32.28 54.20 -46.91
CA ASN A 152 31.05 54.73 -46.34
C ASN A 152 29.80 54.07 -46.96
N ALA A 153 29.84 53.77 -48.26
CA ALA A 153 28.80 53.01 -48.94
C ALA A 153 28.71 51.56 -48.43
N GLU A 154 29.86 50.90 -48.23
CA GLU A 154 29.94 49.55 -47.70
C GLU A 154 29.39 49.46 -46.26
N ALA A 155 29.77 50.37 -45.38
CA ALA A 155 29.34 50.34 -43.99
C ALA A 155 27.82 50.54 -43.82
N VAL A 156 27.21 51.35 -44.69
CA VAL A 156 25.75 51.51 -44.74
C VAL A 156 25.06 50.26 -45.26
N LYS A 157 25.61 49.65 -46.33
CA LYS A 157 25.09 48.40 -46.89
C LYS A 157 25.10 47.30 -45.82
N GLU A 158 26.21 47.19 -45.09
CA GLU A 158 26.36 46.23 -43.98
C GLU A 158 25.26 46.42 -42.91
N ILE A 159 25.04 47.64 -42.43
CA ILE A 159 23.98 47.92 -41.44
C ILE A 159 22.58 47.55 -41.96
N LYS A 160 22.30 47.81 -43.25
CA LYS A 160 21.03 47.42 -43.89
C LYS A 160 20.89 45.89 -43.93
N ASP A 161 21.93 45.19 -44.33
CA ASP A 161 21.94 43.72 -44.42
C ASP A 161 21.80 43.09 -43.03
N THR A 162 22.53 43.59 -42.02
CA THR A 162 22.37 43.19 -40.61
C THR A 162 20.93 43.40 -40.13
N LYS A 163 20.30 44.55 -40.42
CA LYS A 163 18.90 44.81 -40.04
C LYS A 163 17.93 43.79 -40.67
N ILE A 164 18.14 43.43 -41.94
CA ILE A 164 17.33 42.41 -42.62
C ILE A 164 17.52 41.05 -41.94
N GLN A 165 18.75 40.67 -41.63
CA GLN A 165 19.08 39.41 -40.96
C GLN A 165 18.46 39.32 -39.56
N LEU A 166 18.58 40.38 -38.74
CA LEU A 166 17.93 40.47 -37.42
C LEU A 166 16.40 40.36 -37.53
N GLY A 167 15.80 40.98 -38.56
CA GLY A 167 14.38 40.87 -38.85
C GLY A 167 13.94 39.44 -39.18
N LYS A 168 14.75 38.71 -39.98
CA LYS A 168 14.53 37.29 -40.27
C LYS A 168 14.64 36.43 -39.00
N GLN A 169 15.70 36.59 -38.22
CA GLN A 169 15.90 35.88 -36.95
C GLN A 169 14.74 36.12 -35.97
N LYS A 170 14.23 37.35 -35.89
CA LYS A 170 13.07 37.69 -35.06
C LYS A 170 11.83 36.91 -35.50
N LYS A 171 11.52 36.88 -36.79
CA LYS A 171 10.36 36.12 -37.31
C LYS A 171 10.49 34.62 -37.02
N THR A 172 11.69 34.06 -37.17
CA THR A 172 11.96 32.66 -36.81
C THR A 172 11.69 32.40 -35.33
N LEU A 173 12.16 33.27 -34.42
CA LEU A 173 11.91 33.11 -32.99
C LEU A 173 10.43 33.29 -32.62
N GLU A 174 9.70 34.21 -33.27
CA GLU A 174 8.25 34.38 -33.08
C GLU A 174 7.50 33.09 -33.47
N ALA A 175 7.87 32.46 -34.59
CA ALA A 175 7.33 31.18 -35.00
C ALA A 175 7.70 30.04 -34.02
N THR A 176 8.94 29.99 -33.55
CA THR A 176 9.38 29.02 -32.53
C THR A 176 8.60 29.19 -31.23
N LYS A 177 8.41 30.43 -30.76
CA LYS A 177 7.61 30.72 -29.56
C LYS A 177 6.17 30.23 -29.72
N ALA A 178 5.54 30.46 -30.88
CA ALA A 178 4.19 29.99 -31.15
C ALA A 178 4.09 28.45 -31.07
N LYS A 179 5.07 27.73 -31.63
CA LYS A 179 5.17 26.26 -31.52
C LYS A 179 5.36 25.80 -30.07
N GLN A 180 6.21 26.45 -29.30
CA GLN A 180 6.42 26.14 -27.88
C GLN A 180 5.14 26.36 -27.05
N VAL A 181 4.40 27.44 -27.31
CA VAL A 181 3.11 27.71 -26.64
C VAL A 181 2.08 26.63 -26.99
N ALA A 182 1.99 26.24 -28.27
CA ALA A 182 1.10 25.15 -28.69
C ALA A 182 1.47 23.83 -28.00
N ALA A 183 2.76 23.47 -27.97
CA ALA A 183 3.25 22.27 -27.29
C ALA A 183 2.93 22.29 -25.78
N LYS A 184 3.12 23.43 -25.10
CA LYS A 184 2.76 23.61 -23.70
C LYS A 184 1.26 23.38 -23.46
N ASN A 185 0.40 23.91 -24.32
CA ASN A 185 -1.05 23.71 -24.20
C ASN A 185 -1.43 22.23 -24.34
N THR A 186 -0.81 21.51 -25.26
CA THR A 186 -0.98 20.05 -25.39
C THR A 186 -0.54 19.31 -24.12
N LEU A 187 0.62 19.66 -23.55
CA LEU A 187 1.10 19.06 -22.30
C LEU A 187 0.14 19.30 -21.14
N VAL A 188 -0.44 20.51 -21.03
CA VAL A 188 -1.44 20.85 -20.00
C VAL A 188 -2.72 20.03 -20.20
N ALA A 189 -3.21 19.89 -21.43
CA ALA A 189 -4.38 19.09 -21.74
C ALA A 189 -4.17 17.60 -21.42
N ASP A 190 -3.02 17.04 -21.77
CA ASP A 190 -2.68 15.65 -21.46
C ASP A 190 -2.53 15.42 -19.96
N LYS A 191 -1.90 16.35 -19.24
CA LYS A 191 -1.86 16.32 -17.77
C LYS A 191 -3.27 16.26 -17.18
N ALA A 192 -4.20 17.06 -17.69
CA ALA A 192 -5.59 17.05 -17.20
C ALA A 192 -6.27 15.68 -17.41
N LYS A 193 -6.02 15.01 -18.55
CA LYS A 193 -6.49 13.63 -18.79
C LYS A 193 -5.89 12.65 -17.78
N LEU A 194 -4.58 12.74 -17.51
CA LEU A 194 -3.91 11.88 -16.53
C LEU A 194 -4.45 12.07 -15.11
N VAL A 195 -4.73 13.32 -14.71
CA VAL A 195 -5.33 13.62 -13.40
C VAL A 195 -6.72 12.97 -13.28
N LYS A 196 -7.54 13.01 -14.33
CA LYS A 196 -8.84 12.31 -14.35
C LYS A 196 -8.66 10.79 -14.21
N LEU A 197 -7.74 10.19 -14.97
CA LEU A 197 -7.43 8.76 -14.86
C LEU A 197 -6.97 8.37 -13.45
N LYS A 198 -6.11 9.19 -12.84
CA LYS A 198 -5.64 8.97 -11.46
C LYS A 198 -6.78 9.00 -10.45
N SER A 199 -7.73 9.93 -10.63
CA SER A 199 -8.93 10.00 -9.78
C SER A 199 -9.77 8.72 -9.89
N THR A 200 -10.01 8.24 -11.11
CA THR A 200 -10.73 6.98 -11.35
C THR A 200 -10.00 5.78 -10.72
N ALA A 201 -8.68 5.70 -10.86
CA ALA A 201 -7.88 4.64 -10.27
C ALA A 201 -7.93 4.67 -8.72
N LYS A 202 -7.89 5.85 -8.10
CA LYS A 202 -8.07 6.00 -6.64
C LYS A 202 -9.48 5.61 -6.17
N ALA A 203 -10.52 5.94 -6.94
CA ALA A 203 -11.88 5.51 -6.64
C ALA A 203 -12.00 3.97 -6.66
N LYS A 204 -11.39 3.33 -7.68
CA LYS A 204 -11.30 1.87 -7.77
C LYS A 204 -10.54 1.25 -6.58
N GLN A 205 -9.41 1.82 -6.19
CA GLN A 205 -8.65 1.41 -4.99
C GLN A 205 -9.53 1.46 -3.72
N THR A 206 -10.27 2.55 -3.54
CA THR A 206 -11.17 2.73 -2.38
C THR A 206 -12.30 1.70 -2.39
N ALA A 207 -12.90 1.44 -3.55
CA ALA A 207 -13.94 0.44 -3.70
C ALA A 207 -13.43 -0.98 -3.41
N LEU A 208 -12.21 -1.32 -3.86
CA LEU A 208 -11.56 -2.60 -3.57
C LEU A 208 -11.30 -2.77 -2.07
N ASN A 209 -10.77 -1.74 -1.40
CA ASN A 209 -10.58 -1.75 0.05
C ASN A 209 -11.89 -1.97 0.81
N LYS A 210 -12.99 -1.33 0.37
CA LYS A 210 -14.32 -1.55 0.96
C LYS A 210 -14.76 -3.01 0.82
N LYS A 211 -14.58 -3.63 -0.35
CA LYS A 211 -14.90 -5.05 -0.58
C LYS A 211 -14.04 -5.99 0.27
N ILE A 212 -12.75 -5.71 0.42
CA ILE A 212 -11.85 -6.50 1.27
C ILE A 212 -12.31 -6.44 2.74
N ASN A 213 -12.65 -5.26 3.25
CA ASN A 213 -13.15 -5.10 4.63
C ASN A 213 -14.50 -5.81 4.84
N ALA A 214 -15.38 -5.78 3.84
CA ALA A 214 -16.63 -6.53 3.88
C ALA A 214 -16.37 -8.05 3.92
N ASN A 215 -15.47 -8.57 3.08
CA ASN A 215 -15.08 -9.98 3.10
C ASN A 215 -14.44 -10.38 4.44
N LYS A 216 -13.60 -9.51 5.03
CA LYS A 216 -13.01 -9.75 6.35
C LYS A 216 -14.09 -9.92 7.43
N SER A 217 -15.11 -9.06 7.39
CA SER A 217 -16.26 -9.13 8.33
C SER A 217 -17.09 -10.39 8.09
N LYS A 218 -17.34 -10.74 6.83
CA LYS A 218 -18.03 -11.98 6.44
C LYS A 218 -17.27 -13.23 6.90
N LEU A 219 -15.94 -13.24 6.74
CA LEU A 219 -15.09 -14.35 7.18
C LEU A 219 -15.18 -14.56 8.70
N LYS A 220 -15.13 -13.48 9.48
CA LYS A 220 -15.30 -13.54 10.95
C LYS A 220 -16.67 -14.12 11.33
N ALA A 221 -17.74 -13.68 10.66
CA ALA A 221 -19.09 -14.20 10.92
C ALA A 221 -19.22 -15.69 10.55
N LEU A 222 -18.68 -16.11 9.40
CA LEU A 222 -18.68 -17.50 8.96
C LEU A 222 -17.89 -18.40 9.93
N GLN A 223 -16.74 -17.93 10.43
CA GLN A 223 -15.94 -18.64 11.43
C GLN A 223 -16.71 -18.81 12.76
N ALA A 224 -17.41 -17.77 13.22
CA ALA A 224 -18.25 -17.84 14.41
C ALA A 224 -19.42 -18.82 14.23
N THR A 225 -20.09 -18.80 13.08
CA THR A 225 -21.15 -19.77 12.73
C THR A 225 -20.60 -21.19 12.69
N PHE A 226 -19.44 -21.40 12.08
CA PHE A 226 -18.78 -22.72 12.03
C PHE A 226 -18.46 -23.23 13.43
N ALA A 227 -17.92 -22.38 14.32
CA ALA A 227 -17.69 -22.74 15.72
C ALA A 227 -19.00 -23.10 16.46
N LYS A 228 -20.07 -22.32 16.27
CA LYS A 228 -21.39 -22.60 16.85
C LYS A 228 -22.00 -23.92 16.34
N GLN A 229 -21.86 -24.21 15.04
CA GLN A 229 -22.32 -25.46 14.45
C GLN A 229 -21.54 -26.66 14.98
N GLN A 230 -20.22 -26.54 15.15
CA GLN A 230 -19.41 -27.58 15.78
C GLN A 230 -19.82 -27.83 17.24
N ALA A 231 -20.06 -26.77 18.02
CA ALA A 231 -20.54 -26.89 19.39
C ALA A 231 -21.92 -27.55 19.48
N ALA A 232 -22.85 -27.17 18.59
CA ALA A 232 -24.19 -27.77 18.51
C ALA A 232 -24.15 -29.25 18.06
N ALA A 233 -23.28 -29.61 17.12
CA ALA A 233 -23.10 -31.01 16.71
C ALA A 233 -22.51 -31.86 17.86
N LYS A 234 -21.58 -31.30 18.65
CA LYS A 234 -21.05 -31.92 19.87
C LYS A 234 -22.16 -32.11 20.93
N ALA A 235 -23.01 -31.09 21.13
CA ALA A 235 -24.16 -31.15 22.05
C ALA A 235 -25.26 -32.13 21.59
N ALA A 236 -25.55 -32.19 20.30
CA ALA A 236 -26.54 -33.12 19.74
C ALA A 236 -26.09 -34.59 19.86
N LYS A 237 -24.79 -34.85 19.79
CA LYS A 237 -24.20 -36.17 20.09
C LYS A 237 -24.39 -36.53 21.57
N LEU A 238 -24.21 -35.57 22.49
CA LEU A 238 -24.48 -35.74 23.92
C LEU A 238 -25.97 -36.03 24.21
N THR A 239 -26.91 -35.41 23.49
CA THR A 239 -28.35 -35.67 23.67
C THR A 239 -28.84 -36.96 23.01
N LYS A 240 -28.20 -37.44 21.94
CA LYS A 240 -28.53 -38.75 21.32
C LYS A 240 -27.97 -39.95 22.12
N THR A 241 -27.09 -39.69 23.09
CA THR A 241 -26.68 -40.64 24.13
C THR A 241 -27.54 -40.51 25.41
N SER A 242 -28.51 -39.59 25.44
CA SER A 242 -29.40 -39.34 26.58
C SER A 242 -30.79 -40.00 26.42
N THR A 243 -30.86 -41.12 25.71
CA THR A 243 -31.94 -42.10 25.86
C THR A 243 -31.34 -43.35 26.49
N THR A 244 -31.66 -43.56 27.77
CA THR A 244 -31.24 -44.66 28.68
C THR A 244 -29.77 -44.54 29.13
N THR A 245 -29.45 -44.16 30.38
CA THR A 245 -29.63 -45.00 31.57
C THR A 245 -29.33 -44.19 32.82
N SER A 246 -30.25 -44.20 33.78
CA SER A 246 -29.89 -44.15 35.19
C SER A 246 -28.98 -45.36 35.47
N GLY A 247 -27.76 -45.07 35.92
CA GLY A 247 -26.93 -45.91 36.79
C GLY A 247 -26.61 -47.32 36.32
N ASN A 248 -25.36 -47.54 35.88
CA ASN A 248 -24.61 -48.78 36.12
C ASN A 248 -23.10 -48.58 35.86
N HIS A 249 -22.52 -47.46 36.28
CA HIS A 249 -21.07 -47.41 36.40
C HIS A 249 -20.65 -48.18 37.66
N LYS A 250 -19.49 -48.82 37.64
CA LYS A 250 -18.99 -49.53 38.82
C LYS A 250 -18.70 -48.51 39.92
N ASN A 251 -19.38 -48.62 41.07
CA ASN A 251 -19.07 -47.79 42.22
C ASN A 251 -17.98 -48.47 43.07
N HIS A 252 -16.79 -47.87 43.11
CA HIS A 252 -15.65 -48.41 43.86
C HIS A 252 -15.55 -47.89 45.30
N THR A 253 -16.61 -47.23 45.80
CA THR A 253 -16.66 -46.77 47.18
C THR A 253 -16.53 -47.97 48.13
N GLY A 254 -15.58 -47.90 49.07
CA GLY A 254 -15.29 -48.98 50.01
C GLY A 254 -14.14 -49.90 49.58
N GLU A 255 -13.67 -49.80 48.33
CA GLU A 255 -12.43 -50.44 47.92
C GLU A 255 -11.21 -49.67 48.45
N GLY A 256 -10.19 -50.39 48.92
CA GLY A 256 -8.91 -49.82 49.30
C GLY A 256 -8.20 -49.10 48.14
N ASN A 257 -7.21 -48.28 48.47
CA ASN A 257 -6.42 -47.54 47.48
C ASN A 257 -5.25 -48.40 46.97
N THR A 258 -5.28 -48.82 45.71
CA THR A 258 -4.22 -49.67 45.12
C THR A 258 -3.08 -48.87 44.48
N TYR A 259 -3.20 -47.55 44.39
CA TYR A 259 -2.16 -46.72 43.81
C TYR A 259 -0.99 -46.54 44.81
N PRO A 260 0.26 -46.41 44.33
CA PRO A 260 1.39 -46.19 45.22
C PRO A 260 1.31 -44.85 45.96
N TRP A 261 1.59 -44.85 47.27
CA TRP A 261 1.60 -43.63 48.07
C TRP A 261 2.46 -42.53 47.43
N GLY A 262 1.99 -41.29 47.51
CA GLY A 262 2.69 -40.11 46.98
C GLY A 262 2.51 -39.89 45.48
N GLN A 263 1.75 -40.72 44.76
CA GLN A 263 1.40 -40.49 43.35
C GLN A 263 0.14 -39.63 43.20
N CYS A 264 -0.02 -38.98 42.04
CA CYS A 264 -1.22 -38.19 41.74
C CYS A 264 -2.50 -39.04 41.77
N THR A 265 -2.40 -40.25 41.23
CA THR A 265 -3.45 -41.28 41.24
C THR A 265 -3.85 -41.70 42.65
N TRP A 266 -2.87 -41.87 43.55
CA TRP A 266 -3.12 -42.19 44.95
C TRP A 266 -3.88 -41.09 45.67
N TYR A 267 -3.48 -39.83 45.48
CA TYR A 267 -4.17 -38.70 46.11
C TYR A 267 -5.61 -38.61 45.63
N VAL A 268 -5.84 -38.70 44.31
CA VAL A 268 -7.20 -38.60 43.77
C VAL A 268 -8.09 -39.74 44.26
N LYS A 269 -7.60 -40.99 44.31
CA LYS A 269 -8.37 -42.11 44.88
C LYS A 269 -8.65 -41.92 46.38
N GLN A 270 -7.74 -41.27 47.11
CA GLN A 270 -7.94 -40.96 48.53
C GLN A 270 -9.08 -39.95 48.77
N VAL A 271 -9.19 -38.91 47.94
CA VAL A 271 -10.22 -37.86 48.08
C VAL A 271 -11.51 -38.16 47.31
N ALA A 272 -11.44 -39.02 46.29
CA ALA A 272 -12.54 -39.48 45.47
C ALA A 272 -12.64 -41.02 45.53
N PRO A 273 -13.12 -41.61 46.65
CA PRO A 273 -13.09 -43.07 46.86
C PRO A 273 -13.90 -43.87 45.85
N TRP A 274 -14.80 -43.22 45.11
CA TRP A 274 -15.60 -43.82 44.03
C TRP A 274 -14.79 -44.13 42.76
N VAL A 275 -13.60 -43.54 42.61
CA VAL A 275 -12.66 -43.80 41.50
C VAL A 275 -12.23 -45.26 41.51
N GLY A 276 -12.11 -45.89 40.34
CA GLY A 276 -11.69 -47.28 40.23
C GLY A 276 -10.24 -47.53 40.62
N ASN A 277 -9.96 -48.77 41.00
CA ASN A 277 -8.59 -49.25 41.15
C ASN A 277 -8.05 -49.70 39.78
N TYR A 278 -6.72 -49.67 39.63
CA TYR A 278 -6.02 -50.17 38.44
C TYR A 278 -6.33 -49.45 37.11
N TRP A 279 -6.77 -48.18 37.13
CA TRP A 279 -6.90 -47.35 35.91
C TRP A 279 -5.55 -46.92 35.28
N GLY A 280 -4.44 -47.44 35.79
CA GLY A 280 -3.09 -47.14 35.29
C GLY A 280 -2.63 -45.71 35.59
N ASN A 281 -1.88 -45.14 34.65
CA ASN A 281 -1.31 -43.79 34.73
C ASN A 281 -2.39 -42.73 34.55
N GLY A 282 -2.14 -41.51 35.03
CA GLY A 282 -3.14 -40.43 35.00
C GLY A 282 -3.77 -40.20 33.62
N THR A 283 -2.98 -40.19 32.55
CA THR A 283 -3.47 -40.02 31.17
C THR A 283 -4.47 -41.11 30.71
N GLN A 284 -4.49 -42.28 31.36
CA GLN A 284 -5.33 -43.42 30.99
C GLN A 284 -6.68 -43.41 31.69
N TRP A 285 -6.84 -42.61 32.77
CA TRP A 285 -8.01 -42.65 33.64
C TRP A 285 -9.32 -42.33 32.90
N SER A 286 -9.31 -41.40 31.94
CA SER A 286 -10.52 -41.08 31.16
C SER A 286 -10.98 -42.30 30.35
N SER A 287 -10.06 -43.05 29.75
CA SER A 287 -10.38 -44.27 29.00
C SER A 287 -10.83 -45.44 29.90
N SER A 288 -10.16 -45.64 31.04
CA SER A 288 -10.50 -46.70 31.99
C SER A 288 -11.86 -46.45 32.65
N ALA A 289 -12.12 -45.22 33.10
CA ALA A 289 -13.41 -44.87 33.69
C ALA A 289 -14.56 -45.02 32.70
N ALA A 290 -14.38 -44.58 31.45
CA ALA A 290 -15.38 -44.78 30.40
C ALA A 290 -15.67 -46.26 30.14
N ALA A 291 -14.63 -47.12 30.15
CA ALA A 291 -14.80 -48.57 30.01
C ALA A 291 -15.58 -49.20 31.18
N GLU A 292 -15.57 -48.56 32.34
CA GLU A 292 -16.35 -48.96 33.52
C GLU A 292 -17.71 -48.25 33.65
N GLY A 293 -18.12 -47.55 32.59
CA GLY A 293 -19.44 -46.93 32.47
C GLY A 293 -19.55 -45.53 33.08
N PHE A 294 -18.45 -44.95 33.60
CA PHE A 294 -18.46 -43.59 34.10
C PHE A 294 -18.71 -42.59 32.98
N THR A 295 -19.36 -41.47 33.30
CA THR A 295 -19.50 -40.36 32.37
C THR A 295 -18.16 -39.65 32.26
N VAL A 296 -17.62 -39.59 31.05
CA VAL A 296 -16.39 -38.85 30.74
C VAL A 296 -16.69 -37.81 29.66
N ASN A 297 -16.44 -36.53 29.95
CA ASN A 297 -16.71 -35.44 29.02
C ASN A 297 -15.76 -34.24 29.29
N HIS A 298 -15.99 -33.11 28.61
CA HIS A 298 -15.16 -31.89 28.76
C HIS A 298 -15.82 -30.79 29.59
N THR A 299 -16.79 -31.16 30.42
CA THR A 299 -17.55 -30.23 31.25
C THR A 299 -16.99 -30.29 32.67
N PRO A 300 -16.33 -29.24 33.17
CA PRO A 300 -15.85 -29.21 34.55
C PRO A 300 -17.04 -29.22 35.52
N ALA A 301 -16.96 -30.05 36.56
CA ALA A 301 -17.90 -30.07 37.66
C ALA A 301 -17.14 -30.20 38.99
N VAL A 302 -17.64 -29.54 40.03
CA VAL A 302 -17.12 -29.76 41.38
C VAL A 302 -17.32 -31.23 41.75
N GLY A 303 -16.27 -31.87 42.23
CA GLY A 303 -16.25 -33.27 42.58
C GLY A 303 -15.90 -34.24 41.46
N ALA A 304 -15.71 -33.74 40.22
CA ALA A 304 -15.17 -34.54 39.13
C ALA A 304 -13.65 -34.72 39.27
N VAL A 305 -13.12 -35.75 38.60
CA VAL A 305 -11.69 -35.93 38.40
C VAL A 305 -11.31 -35.35 37.05
N VAL A 306 -10.38 -34.39 37.02
CA VAL A 306 -9.80 -33.89 35.78
C VAL A 306 -8.60 -34.74 35.37
N VAL A 307 -8.53 -35.07 34.09
CA VAL A 307 -7.44 -35.83 33.47
C VAL A 307 -6.64 -34.92 32.55
N PHE A 308 -5.34 -34.85 32.81
CA PHE A 308 -4.35 -34.17 31.97
C PHE A 308 -3.58 -35.22 31.18
N HIS A 309 -3.76 -35.22 29.87
CA HIS A 309 -2.93 -36.00 28.96
C HIS A 309 -1.50 -35.44 28.90
N GLY A 310 -0.58 -36.26 28.40
CA GLY A 310 0.84 -35.92 28.38
C GLY A 310 1.12 -34.59 27.68
N GLY A 311 1.94 -33.75 28.32
CA GLY A 311 2.30 -32.43 27.81
C GLY A 311 1.25 -31.34 27.98
N GLN A 312 0.09 -31.64 28.60
CA GLN A 312 -0.91 -30.60 28.90
C GLN A 312 -0.49 -29.76 30.11
N SER A 313 -0.79 -28.45 30.06
CA SER A 313 -0.53 -27.54 31.18
C SER A 313 -1.47 -27.83 32.35
N VAL A 314 -0.89 -27.90 33.55
CA VAL A 314 -1.54 -28.06 34.85
C VAL A 314 -1.31 -26.76 35.65
N GLY A 315 -1.65 -25.61 35.06
CA GLY A 315 -1.36 -24.31 35.67
C GLY A 315 0.11 -23.92 35.50
N SER A 316 0.89 -23.96 36.58
CA SER A 316 2.28 -23.50 36.65
C SER A 316 3.30 -24.51 36.12
N TRP A 317 2.87 -25.71 35.79
CA TRP A 317 3.73 -26.80 35.30
C TRP A 317 3.02 -27.62 34.21
N THR A 318 3.73 -28.59 33.64
CA THR A 318 3.26 -29.40 32.52
C THR A 318 3.21 -30.87 32.93
N ALA A 319 2.08 -31.53 32.65
CA ALA A 319 1.92 -32.95 32.90
C ALA A 319 2.98 -33.76 32.16
N ASP A 320 3.46 -34.84 32.80
CA ASP A 320 4.50 -35.69 32.21
C ASP A 320 4.07 -36.17 30.81
N PRO A 321 4.92 -36.04 29.77
CA PRO A 321 4.56 -36.39 28.40
C PRO A 321 4.12 -37.86 28.20
N THR A 322 4.57 -38.76 29.05
CA THR A 322 4.26 -40.20 28.97
C THR A 322 3.13 -40.58 29.92
N TYR A 323 3.19 -40.11 31.17
CA TYR A 323 2.29 -40.59 32.24
C TYR A 323 1.04 -39.72 32.43
N GLY A 324 1.08 -38.45 31.99
CA GLY A 324 0.03 -37.48 32.25
C GLY A 324 -0.15 -37.19 33.74
N HIS A 325 -1.32 -36.66 34.10
CA HIS A 325 -1.66 -36.29 35.47
C HIS A 325 -3.16 -36.35 35.75
N VAL A 326 -3.56 -36.48 37.01
CA VAL A 326 -4.95 -36.41 37.45
C VAL A 326 -5.08 -35.56 38.70
N ALA A 327 -6.21 -34.86 38.83
CA ALA A 327 -6.50 -34.04 39.99
C ALA A 327 -8.01 -33.99 40.29
N TYR A 328 -8.36 -33.62 41.51
CA TYR A 328 -9.74 -33.50 41.97
C TYR A 328 -10.23 -32.06 41.88
N VAL A 329 -11.39 -31.83 41.24
CA VAL A 329 -11.95 -30.49 41.05
C VAL A 329 -12.70 -30.04 42.30
N THR A 330 -12.26 -28.95 42.93
CA THR A 330 -12.88 -28.39 44.15
C THR A 330 -13.72 -27.15 43.89
N ALA A 331 -13.46 -26.42 42.81
CA ALA A 331 -14.28 -25.28 42.40
C ALA A 331 -14.29 -25.12 40.87
N VAL A 332 -15.39 -24.58 40.33
CA VAL A 332 -15.54 -24.23 38.90
C VAL A 332 -16.01 -22.78 38.81
N ASN A 333 -15.27 -21.94 38.11
CA ASN A 333 -15.57 -20.52 37.90
C ASN A 333 -15.45 -20.19 36.40
N GLY A 334 -16.58 -20.26 35.68
CA GLY A 334 -16.59 -20.07 34.22
C GLY A 334 -15.74 -21.14 33.52
N ASN A 335 -14.74 -20.70 32.74
CA ASN A 335 -13.80 -21.60 32.06
C ASN A 335 -12.49 -21.83 32.86
N SER A 336 -12.55 -21.72 34.18
CA SER A 336 -11.46 -22.00 35.10
C SER A 336 -11.90 -22.95 36.21
N ILE A 337 -10.98 -23.77 36.70
CA ILE A 337 -11.19 -24.71 37.80
C ILE A 337 -10.13 -24.51 38.89
N THR A 338 -10.49 -24.79 40.14
CA THR A 338 -9.52 -25.03 41.21
C THR A 338 -9.44 -26.53 41.46
N ILE A 339 -8.22 -27.04 41.49
CA ILE A 339 -7.94 -28.47 41.66
C ILE A 339 -7.16 -28.73 42.94
N GLN A 340 -7.30 -29.94 43.47
CA GLN A 340 -6.40 -30.50 44.47
C GLN A 340 -5.69 -31.72 43.90
N GLN A 341 -4.38 -31.83 44.16
CA GLN A 341 -3.52 -32.86 43.59
C GLN A 341 -2.45 -33.36 44.58
N GLY A 342 -1.93 -34.56 44.31
CA GLY A 342 -0.73 -35.12 44.94
C GLY A 342 0.29 -35.51 43.88
N GLY A 343 1.45 -36.02 44.30
CA GLY A 343 2.54 -36.37 43.40
C GLY A 343 3.92 -36.17 44.03
N MET A 344 4.87 -37.04 43.71
CA MET A 344 6.24 -37.02 44.26
C MET A 344 7.05 -35.76 43.91
N GLY A 345 6.58 -34.96 42.95
CA GLY A 345 7.18 -33.67 42.60
C GLY A 345 6.75 -32.49 43.50
N PHE A 346 5.82 -32.69 44.43
CA PHE A 346 5.35 -31.66 45.35
C PHE A 346 5.99 -31.78 46.73
N SER A 347 6.04 -30.66 47.47
CA SER A 347 6.51 -30.64 48.87
C SER A 347 5.62 -31.47 49.81
N SER A 348 4.33 -31.61 49.48
CA SER A 348 3.43 -32.59 50.10
C SER A 348 3.00 -33.64 49.07
N PRO A 349 3.70 -34.78 48.95
CA PRO A 349 3.34 -35.81 47.97
C PRO A 349 1.94 -36.39 48.15
N ALA A 350 1.45 -36.41 49.39
CA ALA A 350 0.12 -36.87 49.76
C ALA A 350 -0.98 -35.78 49.64
N GLY A 351 -0.65 -34.59 49.13
CA GLY A 351 -1.58 -33.48 48.98
C GLY A 351 -2.17 -32.94 50.31
N PRO A 352 -3.21 -32.08 50.25
CA PRO A 352 -3.67 -31.38 49.05
C PRO A 352 -2.65 -30.32 48.61
N ASN A 353 -2.21 -30.38 47.35
CA ASN A 353 -1.59 -29.23 46.68
C ASN A 353 -2.67 -28.58 45.81
N THR A 354 -2.85 -27.26 45.90
CA THR A 354 -3.95 -26.57 45.22
C THR A 354 -3.45 -25.73 44.07
N GLU A 355 -4.17 -25.76 42.95
CA GLU A 355 -3.84 -24.99 41.75
C GLU A 355 -5.09 -24.52 41.03
N THR A 356 -5.03 -23.33 40.43
CA THR A 356 -6.11 -22.80 39.58
C THR A 356 -5.70 -22.87 38.13
N ILE A 357 -6.54 -23.50 37.32
CA ILE A 357 -6.26 -23.81 35.92
C ILE A 357 -7.31 -23.09 35.06
N GLY A 358 -6.84 -22.38 34.05
CA GLY A 358 -7.69 -21.77 33.03
C GLY A 358 -7.99 -22.74 31.88
N ASN A 359 -8.86 -22.33 30.97
CA ASN A 359 -9.22 -23.13 29.80
C ASN A 359 -9.75 -24.54 30.15
N ALA A 360 -10.56 -24.62 31.21
CA ALA A 360 -11.08 -25.86 31.78
C ALA A 360 -11.74 -26.79 30.73
N SER A 361 -12.40 -26.23 29.71
CA SER A 361 -13.04 -27.02 28.65
C SER A 361 -12.08 -27.83 27.75
N SER A 362 -10.75 -27.73 27.93
CA SER A 362 -9.74 -28.46 27.15
C SER A 362 -9.29 -29.78 27.78
N TYR A 363 -9.81 -30.14 28.95
CA TYR A 363 -9.46 -31.37 29.67
C TYR A 363 -10.61 -32.38 29.67
N ASP A 364 -10.31 -33.62 30.02
CA ASP A 364 -11.30 -34.65 30.27
C ASP A 364 -11.70 -34.65 31.75
N TYR A 365 -12.98 -34.86 32.03
CA TYR A 365 -13.55 -34.93 33.36
C TYR A 365 -14.33 -36.22 33.52
N ILE A 366 -13.99 -36.97 34.57
CA ILE A 366 -14.68 -38.17 34.99
C ILE A 366 -15.67 -37.76 36.08
N HIS A 367 -16.94 -38.09 35.87
CA HIS A 367 -18.04 -37.74 36.77
C HIS A 367 -18.51 -38.96 37.56
N LYS A 368 -18.79 -38.74 38.84
CA LYS A 368 -19.45 -39.71 39.72
C LYS A 368 -20.91 -39.92 39.31
#